data_AF-A0A8T7CEE9-F1
#
_entry.id   AF-A0A8T7CEE9-F1
#
_cell.length_a   1.000
_cell.length_b   1.000
_cell.length_c   1.000
_cell.angle_alpha   90.00
_cell.angle_beta   90.00
_cell.angle_gamma   90.00
#
_symmetry.space_group_name_H-M   'P 1'
#
loop_
_entity.id
_entity.type
_entity.pdbx_description
1 polymer ?
#
loop_
_entity_poly.entity_id
_entity_poly.type
_entity_poly.pdbx_seq_one_letter_code
_entity_poly.pdbx_strand_id
1 'polypeptide(L)' 'MKQLVNVLFWFGVISIPLSWIAWWVAPEVGTQALQGITDPAMLAALEEAHKQRWGIYVGHWPVTLLVLSLILERRIS' A
#
# COMPACT_ATOMS: atom_id res chain seq x y z
N MET A 1 -18.65 -20.17 -0.23
CA MET A 1 -18.71 -18.72 0.06
C MET A 1 -18.05 -18.31 1.37
N LYS A 2 -18.34 -18.95 2.52
CA LYS A 2 -17.70 -18.62 3.82
C LYS A 2 -16.16 -18.66 3.81
N GLN A 3 -15.55 -19.66 3.17
CA GLN A 3 -14.07 -19.74 3.11
C GLN A 3 -13.42 -18.65 2.27
N LEU A 4 -14.00 -18.31 1.11
CA LEU A 4 -13.50 -17.23 0.25
C LEU A 4 -13.50 -15.88 0.99
N VAL A 5 -14.57 -15.57 1.72
CA VAL A 5 -14.66 -14.36 2.55
C VAL A 5 -13.57 -14.34 3.63
N ASN A 6 -13.30 -15.48 4.26
CA ASN A 6 -12.27 -15.59 5.29
C ASN A 6 -10.86 -15.37 4.69
N VAL A 7 -10.60 -15.92 3.51
CA VAL A 7 -9.32 -15.73 2.79
C VAL A 7 -9.13 -14.27 2.40
N LEU A 8 -10.15 -13.64 1.79
CA LEU A 8 -10.11 -12.22 1.41
C LEU A 8 -9.94 -11.29 2.62
N PHE A 9 -10.56 -11.61 3.75
CA PHE A 9 -10.39 -10.90 5.01
C PHE A 9 -8.93 -10.92 5.47
N TRP A 10 -8.32 -12.11 5.56
CA TRP A 10 -6.93 -12.24 5.97
C TRP A 10 -5.95 -11.61 4.97
N PHE A 11 -6.22 -11.70 3.67
CA PHE A 11 -5.46 -10.98 2.65
C PHE A 11 -5.53 -9.46 2.85
N GLY A 12 -6.71 -8.92 3.14
CA GLY A 12 -6.90 -7.51 3.48
C GLY A 12 -6.08 -7.11 4.71
N VAL A 13 -6.16 -7.89 5.79
CA VAL A 13 -5.40 -7.63 7.03
C VAL A 13 -3.90 -7.66 6.76
N ILE A 14 -3.38 -8.67 6.05
CA ILE A 14 -1.95 -8.84 5.78
C ILE A 14 -1.44 -7.79 4.78
N SER A 15 -2.29 -7.28 3.89
CA SER A 15 -1.91 -6.24 2.93
C SER A 15 -1.48 -4.93 3.59
N ILE A 16 -2.02 -4.61 4.77
CA ILE A 16 -1.70 -3.40 5.53
C ILE A 16 -0.22 -3.40 6.00
N PRO A 17 0.25 -4.36 6.82
CA PRO A 17 1.66 -4.43 7.20
C PRO A 17 2.59 -4.70 6.01
N LEU A 18 2.17 -5.46 5.00
CA LEU A 18 2.97 -5.62 3.78
C LEU A 18 3.15 -4.29 3.03
N SER A 19 2.13 -3.44 2.97
CA SER A 19 2.24 -2.11 2.37
C SER A 19 3.13 -1.18 3.20
N TRP A 20 3.18 -1.36 4.52
CA TRP A 20 4.12 -0.64 5.39
C TRP A 20 5.55 -1.15 5.22
N ILE A 21 5.78 -2.46 5.11
CA ILE A 21 7.11 -3.01 4.81
C ILE A 21 7.57 -2.53 3.43
N ALA A 22 6.68 -2.54 2.44
CA ALA A 22 6.96 -1.94 1.14
C ALA A 22 7.32 -0.45 1.27
N TRP A 23 6.70 0.29 2.20
CA TRP A 23 7.07 1.68 2.51
C TRP A 23 8.49 1.83 3.07
N TRP A 24 8.97 0.87 3.86
CA TRP A 24 10.35 0.88 4.37
C TRP A 24 11.39 0.45 3.33
N VAL A 25 11.03 -0.48 2.43
CA VAL A 25 11.97 -1.09 1.46
C VAL A 25 12.01 -0.35 0.11
N ALA A 26 10.89 0.21 -0.37
CA ALA A 26 10.88 0.83 -1.70
C ALA A 26 11.59 2.20 -1.87
N PRO A 27 12.01 2.95 -0.82
CA PRO A 27 12.97 4.04 -1.01
C PRO A 27 14.27 3.56 -1.70
N GLU A 28 14.68 2.32 -1.44
CA GLU A 28 15.89 1.72 -2.01
C GLU A 28 15.70 1.21 -3.44
N VAL A 29 14.47 0.80 -3.80
CA VAL A 29 14.15 0.34 -5.16
C VAL A 29 14.01 1.52 -6.12
N GLY A 30 13.52 2.67 -5.64
CA GLY A 30 13.47 3.92 -6.42
C GLY A 30 14.87 4.50 -6.66
N THR A 31 15.76 4.44 -5.68
CA THR A 31 17.12 5.03 -5.79
C THR A 31 17.99 4.33 -6.84
N GLN A 32 17.88 3.01 -7.02
CA GLN A 32 18.56 2.32 -8.13
C GLN A 32 18.11 2.81 -9.51
N ALA A 33 16.83 3.13 -9.69
CA ALA A 33 16.30 3.69 -10.93
C ALA A 33 16.70 5.17 -11.14
N LEU A 34 16.96 5.90 -10.04
CA LEU A 34 17.35 7.32 -10.05
C LEU A 34 18.87 7.54 -10.22
N GLN A 35 19.71 6.54 -9.90
CA GLN A 35 21.17 6.64 -9.95
C GLN A 35 21.76 6.96 -11.35
N GLY A 36 21.00 6.73 -12.42
CA GLY A 36 21.44 7.02 -13.80
C GLY A 36 21.03 8.40 -14.33
N ILE A 37 20.29 9.21 -13.55
CA ILE A 37 19.71 10.47 -14.03
C ILE A 37 20.60 11.64 -13.65
N THR A 38 21.17 12.30 -14.67
CA THR A 38 22.07 13.45 -14.49
C THR A 38 21.33 14.79 -14.45
N ASP A 39 20.08 14.83 -14.95
CA ASP A 39 19.27 16.05 -14.98
C ASP A 39 18.51 16.27 -13.65
N PRO A 40 18.79 17.35 -12.91
CA PRO A 40 18.16 17.62 -11.61
C PRO A 40 16.65 17.89 -11.71
N ALA A 41 16.15 18.44 -12.82
CA ALA A 41 14.72 18.70 -12.99
C ALA A 41 13.93 17.40 -13.15
N MET A 42 14.47 16.46 -13.95
CA MET A 42 13.89 15.14 -14.13
C MET A 42 13.93 14.30 -12.85
N LEU A 43 15.00 14.41 -12.06
CA LEU A 43 15.11 13.71 -10.77
C LEU A 43 14.04 14.18 -9.77
N ALA A 44 13.85 15.50 -9.64
CA ALA A 44 12.83 16.07 -8.76
C ALA A 44 11.40 15.65 -9.15
N ALA A 45 11.08 15.65 -10.44
CA ALA A 45 9.78 15.22 -10.93
C ALA A 45 9.51 13.73 -10.68
N LEU A 46 10.53 12.88 -10.79
CA LEU A 46 10.42 11.44 -10.50
C LEU A 46 10.28 11.16 -9.01
N GLU A 47 10.99 11.88 -8.14
CA GLU A 47 10.78 11.78 -6.69
C GLU A 47 9.37 12.19 -6.29
N GLU A 48 8.83 13.23 -6.90
CA GLU A 48 7.48 13.72 -6.63
C GLU A 48 6.41 12.74 -7.15
N ALA A 49 6.59 12.20 -8.37
CA ALA A 49 5.73 11.15 -8.91
C ALA A 49 5.80 9.85 -8.10
N HIS A 50 6.99 9.53 -7.57
CA HIS A 50 7.15 8.42 -6.63
C HIS A 50 6.31 8.70 -5.39
N LYS A 51 6.51 9.84 -4.70
CA LYS A 51 5.72 10.31 -3.54
C LYS A 51 4.20 10.25 -3.78
N GLN A 52 3.72 10.64 -4.96
CA GLN A 52 2.29 10.60 -5.31
C GLN A 52 1.74 9.18 -5.49
N ARG A 53 2.51 8.25 -6.07
CA ARG A 53 2.12 6.82 -6.17
C ARG A 53 1.87 6.19 -4.80
N TRP A 54 2.54 6.66 -3.76
CA TRP A 54 2.33 6.20 -2.38
C TRP A 54 0.98 6.61 -1.78
N GLY A 55 0.36 7.68 -2.28
CA GLY A 55 -0.99 8.09 -1.88
C GLY A 55 -2.06 7.05 -2.23
N ILE A 56 -1.84 6.24 -3.27
CA ILE A 56 -2.77 5.17 -3.70
C ILE A 56 -2.76 4.00 -2.70
N TYR A 57 -1.59 3.71 -2.08
CA TYR A 57 -1.46 2.65 -1.08
C TYR A 57 -2.17 3.02 0.23
N VAL A 58 -1.96 4.24 0.72
CA VAL A 58 -2.66 4.74 1.92
C VAL A 58 -4.16 4.89 1.64
N GLY A 59 -4.54 5.27 0.42
CA GLY A 59 -5.94 5.37 0.00
C GLY A 59 -6.72 4.04 0.00
N HIS A 60 -6.03 2.89 -0.05
CA HIS A 60 -6.67 1.58 0.07
C HIS A 60 -6.99 1.19 1.52
N TRP A 61 -6.35 1.81 2.50
CA TRP A 61 -6.51 1.43 3.92
C TRP A 61 -7.92 1.71 4.46
N PRO A 62 -8.57 2.86 4.22
CA PRO A 62 -9.91 3.11 4.76
C PRO A 62 -10.96 2.11 4.28
N VAL A 63 -10.93 1.72 3.01
CA VAL A 63 -11.86 0.72 2.45
C VAL A 63 -11.60 -0.65 3.06
N THR A 64 -10.32 -1.02 3.21
CA THR A 64 -9.94 -2.28 3.84
C THR A 64 -10.42 -2.31 5.29
N LEU A 65 -10.15 -1.26 6.08
CA LEU A 65 -10.56 -1.13 7.47
C LEU A 65 -12.09 -1.14 7.63
N LEU A 66 -12.83 -0.49 6.74
CA LEU A 66 -14.30 -0.49 6.73
C LEU A 66 -14.87 -1.89 6.47
N VAL A 67 -14.30 -2.63 5.51
CA VAL A 67 -14.71 -4.02 5.25
C VAL A 67 -14.41 -4.92 6.45
N LEU A 68 -13.25 -4.73 7.09
CA LEU A 68 -12.88 -5.46 8.31
C LEU A 68 -13.85 -5.15 9.47
N SER A 69 -14.25 -3.88 9.66
CA SER A 69 -15.17 -3.49 10.73
C SER A 69 -16.56 -4.11 10.54
N LEU A 70 -17.10 -4.08 9.32
CA LEU A 70 -18.39 -4.68 9.00
C LEU A 70 -18.40 -6.21 9.20
N ILE A 71 -17.28 -6.88 8.91
CA ILE A 71 -17.13 -8.31 9.16
C ILE A 71 -17.06 -8.61 10.67
N LEU A 72 -16.38 -7.76 11.44
CA LEU A 72 -16.31 -7.89 12.89
C LEU A 72 -17.69 -7.73 13.55
N GLU A 73 -18.45 -6.70 13.17
CA GLU A 73 -19.81 -6.46 13.68
C GLU A 73 -20.71 -7.68 13.45
N ARG A 74 -20.64 -8.30 12.27
CA ARG A 74 -21.42 -9.51 11.95
C ARG A 74 -20.95 -10.79 12.64
N ARG A 75 -19.77 -10.80 13.25
CA ARG A 75 -19.23 -11.96 13.99
C ARG A 75 -19.48 -11.87 15.49
N ILE A 76 -19.70 -10.66 16.00
CA ILE A 76 -19.95 -10.38 17.43
C ILE A 76 -21.46 -10.39 17.73
N SER A 77 -22.31 -10.08 16.75
CA SER A 77 -23.78 -10.28 16.81
C SER A 77 -24.19 -11.72 16.50
#